data_AF-A0A1F8LTM3-F1
#
_entry.id   AF-A0A1F8LTM3-F1
#
_cell.length_a   1.000
_cell.length_b   1.000
_cell.length_c   1.000
_cell.angle_alpha   90.00
_cell.angle_beta   90.00
_cell.angle_gamma   90.00
#
_symmetry.space_group_name_H-M   'P 1'
#
loop_
_entity.id
_entity.type
_entity.pdbx_description
1 polymer ?
#
loop_
_entity_poly.entity_id
_entity_poly.type
_entity_poly.pdbx_seq_one_letter_code
_entity_poly.pdbx_strand_id
1 'polypeptide(L)'
;MKTQILKIFWGIILIALGGLSLADKLGYVNLKLITDHTWAIIFAVAAAGFFLSYFLSGVMQWGWLFPALIFTALALVIEFTQGVLVGPVIAIPILLSIAIPFYVGYFVNRRHWGLLIPAWILTVVAFIPTLSEHIDSNILAALLLYAIAVPFLVVYLVRRWCRWALITALVMAFIGTIPLVEFFTSGDIQGFIIMFLFSLPFLVTYIASKKNWWALIPAGAFISIGLVVLLDSLRPIHEYISIGEYQFGSTYTGLMFLGFSATFWTLWLLRRSHPTVWAKYPAIGFLILALVGTGFDDFLPAVVLLVIGIVMLSGAFINKNITRRPAP
;
A
#
# COMPACT_ATOMS: atom_id res chain seq x y z
N MET A 1 30.59 -27.39 3.04
CA MET A 1 29.88 -28.64 3.39
C MET A 1 28.82 -28.45 4.47
N LYS A 2 29.11 -27.85 5.64
CA LYS A 2 28.13 -27.66 6.74
C LYS A 2 26.83 -26.95 6.33
N THR A 3 26.93 -25.89 5.54
CA THR A 3 25.75 -25.11 5.07
C THR A 3 24.84 -25.87 4.12
N GLN A 4 25.37 -26.82 3.35
CA GLN A 4 24.58 -27.60 2.40
C GLN A 4 23.79 -28.70 3.12
N ILE A 5 24.41 -29.37 4.09
CA ILE A 5 23.74 -30.38 4.94
C ILE A 5 22.58 -29.73 5.70
N LEU A 6 22.78 -28.54 6.26
CA LEU A 6 21.75 -27.83 7.01
C LEU A 6 20.54 -27.44 6.12
N LYS A 7 20.79 -27.05 4.87
CA LYS A 7 19.71 -26.79 3.89
C LYS A 7 18.91 -28.05 3.54
N ILE A 8 19.60 -29.18 3.34
CA ILE A 8 18.95 -30.46 3.04
C ILE A 8 18.11 -30.92 4.24
N PHE A 9 18.67 -30.84 5.46
CA PHE A 9 17.99 -31.19 6.69
C PHE A 9 16.68 -30.40 6.87
N TRP A 10 16.74 -29.07 6.77
CA TRP A 10 15.53 -28.25 6.88
C TRP A 10 14.55 -28.45 5.73
N GLY A 11 15.04 -28.74 4.51
CA GLY A 11 14.20 -29.09 3.38
C GLY A 11 13.36 -30.35 3.65
N ILE A 12 13.98 -31.41 4.18
CA ILE A 12 13.28 -32.65 4.54
C ILE A 12 12.23 -32.40 5.62
N ILE A 13 12.57 -31.63 6.67
CA ILE A 13 11.63 -31.27 7.74
C ILE A 13 10.42 -30.50 7.18
N LEU A 14 10.64 -29.50 6.31
CA LEU A 14 9.56 -28.72 5.73
C LEU A 14 8.64 -29.56 4.83
N ILE A 15 9.20 -30.50 4.06
CA ILE A 15 8.41 -31.45 3.27
C ILE A 15 7.57 -32.34 4.19
N ALA A 16 8.15 -32.86 5.27
CA ALA A 16 7.43 -33.69 6.23
C ALA A 16 6.29 -32.92 6.91
N LEU A 17 6.54 -31.68 7.35
CA LEU A 17 5.51 -30.82 7.96
C LEU A 17 4.41 -30.46 6.95
N GLY A 18 4.76 -30.17 5.70
CA GLY A 18 3.79 -29.93 4.63
C GLY A 18 2.93 -31.15 4.34
N GLY A 19 3.54 -32.33 4.29
CA GLY A 19 2.84 -33.61 4.14
C GLY A 19 1.89 -33.91 5.31
N LEU A 20 2.33 -33.67 6.54
CA LEU A 20 1.50 -33.82 7.74
C LEU A 20 0.30 -32.87 7.74
N SER A 21 0.51 -31.60 7.37
CA SER A 21 -0.58 -30.63 7.25
C SER A 21 -1.59 -31.01 6.16
N LEU A 22 -1.12 -31.56 5.04
CA LEU A 22 -2.00 -32.06 3.99
C LEU A 22 -2.80 -33.29 4.45
N ALA A 23 -2.17 -34.21 5.17
CA ALA A 23 -2.83 -35.38 5.73
C ALA A 23 -3.93 -35.01 6.73
N ASP A 24 -3.74 -33.95 7.52
CA ASP A 24 -4.77 -33.38 8.40
C ASP A 24 -5.98 -32.83 7.62
N LYS A 25 -5.72 -32.05 6.56
CA LYS A 25 -6.79 -31.50 5.70
C LYS A 25 -7.59 -32.58 4.97
N LEU A 26 -6.97 -33.69 4.63
CA LEU A 26 -7.63 -34.85 4.01
C LEU A 26 -8.34 -35.76 5.03
N GLY A 27 -8.22 -35.47 6.34
CA GLY A 27 -8.85 -36.26 7.40
C GLY A 27 -8.15 -37.58 7.72
N TYR A 28 -6.94 -37.82 7.18
CA TYR A 28 -6.14 -38.98 7.53
C TYR A 28 -5.53 -38.87 8.93
N VAL A 29 -5.22 -37.65 9.36
CA VAL A 29 -4.76 -37.32 10.70
C VAL A 29 -5.69 -36.26 11.26
N ASN A 30 -5.91 -36.25 12.57
CA ASN A 30 -6.67 -35.18 13.23
C ASN A 30 -5.75 -34.45 14.20
N LEU A 31 -5.08 -33.42 13.71
CA LEU A 31 -4.15 -32.60 14.50
C LEU A 31 -4.88 -31.80 15.59
N LYS A 32 -6.21 -31.70 15.55
CA LYS A 32 -7.01 -31.07 16.62
C LYS A 32 -7.02 -31.88 17.92
N LEU A 33 -6.62 -33.15 17.88
CA LEU A 33 -6.46 -33.97 19.09
C LEU A 33 -5.20 -33.61 19.87
N ILE A 34 -4.26 -32.89 19.25
CA ILE A 34 -3.03 -32.44 19.91
C ILE A 34 -3.37 -31.23 20.77
N THR A 35 -3.06 -31.32 22.06
CA THR A 35 -3.30 -30.22 23.01
C THR A 35 -2.46 -28.99 22.66
N ASP A 36 -2.97 -27.80 22.98
CA ASP A 36 -2.26 -26.53 22.78
C ASP A 36 -0.88 -26.53 23.44
N HIS A 37 -0.76 -27.10 24.65
CA HIS A 37 0.53 -27.23 25.35
C HIS A 37 1.53 -28.08 24.56
N THR A 38 1.07 -29.17 23.91
CA THR A 38 1.93 -29.95 23.02
C THR A 38 2.40 -29.13 21.82
N TRP A 39 1.53 -28.30 21.23
CA TRP A 39 1.93 -27.38 20.16
C TRP A 39 2.96 -26.34 20.63
N ALA A 40 2.78 -25.78 21.83
CA ALA A 40 3.75 -24.87 22.44
C ALA A 40 5.14 -25.53 22.58
N ILE A 41 5.20 -26.78 23.06
CA ILE A 41 6.44 -27.56 23.15
C ILE A 41 7.05 -27.79 21.77
N ILE A 42 6.26 -28.19 20.76
CA ILE A 42 6.74 -28.41 19.39
C ILE A 42 7.38 -27.13 18.83
N PHE A 43 6.72 -25.98 18.99
CA PHE A 43 7.26 -24.71 18.54
C PHE A 43 8.51 -24.27 19.32
N ALA A 44 8.56 -24.52 20.63
CA ALA A 44 9.75 -24.26 21.45
C ALA A 44 10.95 -25.11 21.00
N VAL A 45 10.75 -26.39 20.71
CA VAL A 45 11.79 -27.29 20.18
C VAL A 45 12.25 -26.84 18.79
N ALA A 46 11.31 -26.47 17.91
CA ALA A 46 11.64 -25.93 16.60
C ALA A 46 12.48 -24.64 16.71
N ALA A 47 12.06 -23.71 17.58
CA ALA A 47 12.80 -22.47 17.86
C ALA A 47 14.22 -22.76 18.34
N ALA A 48 14.41 -23.70 19.26
CA ALA A 48 15.73 -24.12 19.73
C ALA A 48 16.60 -24.67 18.59
N GLY A 49 16.02 -25.46 17.68
CA GLY A 49 16.70 -25.95 16.48
C GLY A 49 17.15 -24.83 15.53
N PHE A 50 16.33 -23.79 15.35
CA PHE A 50 16.70 -22.62 14.55
C PHE A 50 17.75 -21.74 15.23
N PHE A 51 17.68 -21.54 16.55
CA PHE A 51 18.74 -20.87 17.30
C PHE A 51 20.07 -21.61 17.20
N LEU A 52 20.06 -22.94 17.38
CA LEU A 52 21.25 -23.75 17.19
C LEU A 52 21.80 -23.60 15.76
N SER A 53 20.93 -23.63 14.75
CA SER A 53 21.31 -23.40 13.35
C SER A 53 21.93 -22.01 13.12
N TYR A 54 21.40 -20.97 13.76
CA TYR A 54 21.93 -19.61 13.72
C TYR A 54 23.35 -19.55 14.31
N PHE A 55 23.55 -20.09 15.52
CA PHE A 55 24.88 -20.09 16.15
C PHE A 55 25.91 -20.95 15.41
N LEU A 56 25.51 -22.10 14.87
CA LEU A 56 26.38 -22.99 14.08
C LEU A 56 26.74 -22.40 12.71
N SER A 57 25.83 -21.64 12.09
CA SER A 57 26.07 -20.98 10.80
C SER A 57 26.84 -19.66 10.93
N GLY A 58 27.01 -19.18 12.17
CA GLY A 58 27.66 -17.93 12.52
C GLY A 58 26.69 -16.74 12.51
N VAL A 59 26.96 -15.77 13.39
CA VAL A 59 26.13 -14.56 13.61
C VAL A 59 25.94 -13.68 12.36
N MET A 60 26.77 -13.87 11.34
CA MET A 60 26.64 -13.19 10.05
C MET A 60 25.38 -13.62 9.27
N GLN A 61 24.85 -14.82 9.52
CA GLN A 61 23.62 -15.32 8.90
C GLN A 61 22.38 -15.03 9.74
N TRP A 62 22.17 -13.76 10.07
CA TRP A 62 21.05 -13.27 10.90
C TRP A 62 19.66 -13.64 10.38
N GLY A 63 19.51 -14.03 9.11
CA GLY A 63 18.23 -14.53 8.56
C GLY A 63 17.66 -15.74 9.31
N TRP A 64 18.48 -16.56 9.96
CA TRP A 64 18.02 -17.67 10.80
C TRP A 64 17.27 -17.23 12.07
N LEU A 65 17.42 -15.97 12.48
CA LEU A 65 16.70 -15.44 13.64
C LEU A 65 15.20 -15.26 13.39
N PHE A 66 14.77 -15.08 12.14
CA PHE A 66 13.34 -14.96 11.83
C PHE A 66 12.54 -16.18 12.28
N PRO A 67 12.80 -17.40 11.77
CA PRO A 67 12.06 -18.57 12.23
C PRO A 67 12.30 -18.84 13.72
N ALA A 68 13.51 -18.65 14.24
CA ALA A 68 13.80 -18.87 15.66
C ALA A 68 12.91 -18.02 16.58
N LEU A 69 12.86 -16.71 16.33
CA LEU A 69 12.09 -15.78 17.16
C LEU A 69 10.59 -15.90 16.92
N ILE A 70 10.13 -16.11 15.68
CA ILE A 70 8.71 -16.32 15.38
C ILE A 70 8.19 -17.56 16.10
N PHE A 71 8.89 -18.70 16.01
CA PHE A 71 8.48 -19.92 16.72
C PHE A 71 8.54 -19.76 18.24
N THR A 72 9.51 -19.00 18.76
CA THR A 72 9.56 -18.67 20.19
C THR A 72 8.33 -17.85 20.59
N ALA A 73 7.98 -16.82 19.82
CA ALA A 73 6.82 -15.98 20.09
C ALA A 73 5.51 -16.77 20.01
N LEU A 74 5.36 -17.67 19.02
CA LEU A 74 4.20 -18.56 18.92
C LEU A 74 4.09 -19.50 20.13
N ALA A 75 5.19 -20.12 20.54
CA ALA A 75 5.21 -20.99 21.73
C ALA A 75 4.77 -20.23 22.98
N LEU A 76 5.31 -19.02 23.20
CA LEU A 76 4.93 -18.17 24.32
C LEU A 76 3.46 -17.75 24.25
N VAL A 77 2.99 -17.32 23.08
CA VAL A 77 1.59 -16.91 22.90
C VAL A 77 0.63 -18.04 23.20
N ILE A 78 0.88 -19.25 22.70
CA ILE A 78 0.02 -20.41 22.98
C ILE A 78 -0.04 -20.70 24.48
N GLU A 79 1.10 -20.70 25.17
CA GLU A 79 1.13 -20.94 26.62
C GLU A 79 0.42 -19.82 27.40
N PHE A 80 0.58 -18.56 26.98
CA PHE A 80 -0.06 -17.42 27.65
C PHE A 80 -1.54 -17.24 27.32
N THR A 81 -2.03 -17.76 26.20
CA THR A 81 -3.47 -17.70 25.85
C THR A 81 -4.34 -18.49 26.83
N GLN A 82 -3.75 -19.41 27.60
CA GLN A 82 -4.44 -20.12 28.68
C GLN A 82 -4.40 -19.37 30.03
N GLY A 83 -3.71 -18.23 30.09
CA GLY A 83 -3.45 -17.46 31.32
C GLY A 83 -3.88 -15.99 31.25
N VAL A 84 -3.06 -15.13 31.85
CA VAL A 84 -3.38 -13.72 32.20
C VAL A 84 -3.42 -12.77 30.99
N LEU A 85 -2.76 -13.12 29.87
CA LEU A 85 -2.65 -12.25 28.69
C LEU A 85 -3.75 -12.58 27.68
N VAL A 86 -4.99 -12.20 27.99
CA VAL A 86 -6.09 -12.22 27.03
C VAL A 86 -6.24 -10.81 26.46
N GLY A 87 -6.07 -10.66 25.14
CA GLY A 87 -6.31 -9.39 24.46
C GLY A 87 -5.26 -9.02 23.40
N PRO A 88 -5.29 -7.76 22.90
CA PRO A 88 -4.45 -7.28 21.81
C PRO A 88 -2.94 -7.30 22.10
N VAL A 89 -2.56 -7.36 23.38
CA VAL A 89 -1.17 -7.47 23.85
C VAL A 89 -0.45 -8.71 23.26
N ILE A 90 -1.21 -9.76 22.88
CA ILE A 90 -0.68 -10.96 22.22
C ILE A 90 0.06 -10.63 20.90
N ALA A 91 -0.30 -9.56 20.21
CA ALA A 91 0.35 -9.18 18.96
C ALA A 91 1.79 -8.66 19.14
N ILE A 92 2.11 -8.08 20.30
CA ILE A 92 3.43 -7.48 20.60
C ILE A 92 4.57 -8.50 20.43
N PRO A 93 4.60 -9.65 21.15
CA PRO A 93 5.71 -10.60 21.05
C PRO A 93 5.88 -11.13 19.63
N ILE A 94 4.79 -11.35 18.89
CA ILE A 94 4.84 -11.84 17.51
C ILE A 94 5.48 -10.79 16.61
N LEU A 95 5.00 -9.55 16.60
CA LEU A 95 5.52 -8.51 15.71
C LEU A 95 6.95 -8.10 16.06
N LEU A 96 7.30 -8.04 17.35
CA LEU A 96 8.67 -7.79 17.79
C LEU A 96 9.62 -8.94 17.40
N SER A 97 9.16 -10.19 17.42
CA SER A 97 9.96 -11.33 16.96
C SER A 97 10.38 -11.22 15.50
N ILE A 98 9.57 -10.54 14.67
CA ILE A 98 9.87 -10.24 13.26
C ILE A 98 10.75 -8.98 13.15
N ALA A 99 10.57 -7.99 14.03
CA ALA A 99 11.36 -6.76 14.04
C ALA A 99 12.83 -6.97 14.46
N ILE A 100 13.07 -7.78 15.50
CA ILE A 100 14.40 -8.00 16.10
C ILE A 100 15.46 -8.47 15.07
N PRO A 101 15.20 -9.46 14.19
CA PRO A 101 16.14 -9.88 13.16
C PRO A 101 16.63 -8.74 12.26
N PHE A 102 15.78 -7.77 11.94
CA PHE A 102 16.18 -6.60 11.15
C PHE A 102 17.16 -5.69 11.91
N TYR A 103 16.92 -5.45 13.21
CA TYR A 103 17.86 -4.72 14.05
C TYR A 103 19.20 -5.47 14.14
N VAL A 104 19.17 -6.79 14.39
CA VAL A 104 20.39 -7.61 14.44
C VAL A 104 21.14 -7.56 13.11
N GLY A 105 20.45 -7.72 11.98
CA GLY A 105 21.06 -7.64 10.66
C GLY A 105 21.75 -6.29 10.39
N TYR A 106 21.15 -5.19 10.86
CA TYR A 106 21.77 -3.87 10.82
C TYR A 106 22.99 -3.75 11.74
N PHE A 107 22.93 -4.26 12.97
CA PHE A 107 24.06 -4.22 13.91
C PHE A 107 25.24 -5.09 13.47
N VAL A 108 24.96 -6.24 12.86
CA VAL A 108 25.96 -7.15 12.28
C VAL A 108 26.67 -6.50 11.09
N ASN A 109 25.92 -5.83 10.22
CA ASN A 109 26.49 -5.11 9.09
C ASN A 109 25.78 -3.78 8.83
N ARG A 110 26.41 -2.69 9.31
CA ARG A 110 25.91 -1.31 9.20
C ARG A 110 25.76 -0.82 7.76
N ARG A 111 26.29 -1.53 6.76
CA ARG A 111 26.04 -1.23 5.34
C ARG A 111 24.58 -1.47 4.95
N HIS A 112 23.86 -2.36 5.66
CA HIS A 112 22.44 -2.63 5.46
C HIS A 112 21.54 -1.68 6.26
N TRP A 113 21.84 -0.39 6.24
CA TRP A 113 21.04 0.64 6.94
C TRP A 113 19.55 0.61 6.57
N GLY A 114 19.20 0.16 5.36
CA GLY A 114 17.82 0.02 4.91
C GLY A 114 16.96 -0.93 5.77
N LEU A 115 17.57 -1.86 6.53
CA LEU A 115 16.85 -2.77 7.43
C LEU A 115 16.22 -2.03 8.63
N LEU A 116 16.71 -0.85 8.99
CA LEU A 116 16.13 -0.06 10.07
C LEU A 116 14.71 0.42 9.77
N ILE A 117 14.36 0.62 8.50
CA ILE A 117 13.02 1.06 8.09
C ILE A 117 11.97 0.00 8.47
N PRO A 118 12.04 -1.25 7.99
CA PRO A 118 11.08 -2.29 8.39
C PRO A 118 11.18 -2.61 9.89
N ALA A 119 12.38 -2.56 10.50
CA ALA A 119 12.53 -2.78 11.94
C ALA A 119 11.71 -1.78 12.76
N TRP A 120 11.82 -0.48 12.43
CA TRP A 120 11.08 0.60 13.06
C TRP A 120 9.57 0.43 12.85
N ILE A 121 9.13 0.22 11.60
CA ILE A 121 7.71 0.08 11.28
C ILE A 121 7.10 -1.08 12.05
N LEU A 122 7.74 -2.25 12.06
CA LEU A 122 7.24 -3.42 12.80
C LEU A 122 7.22 -3.18 14.32
N THR A 123 8.19 -2.42 14.83
CA THR A 123 8.21 -2.05 16.25
C THR A 123 7.01 -1.18 16.60
N VAL A 124 6.71 -0.15 15.80
CA VAL A 124 5.53 0.70 16.01
C VAL A 124 4.25 -0.11 15.89
N VAL A 125 4.11 -0.89 14.81
CA VAL A 125 2.93 -1.72 14.53
C VAL A 125 2.69 -2.74 15.65
N ALA A 126 3.74 -3.24 16.32
CA ALA A 126 3.61 -4.14 17.46
C ALA A 126 2.75 -3.56 18.59
N PHE A 127 2.82 -2.25 18.83
CA PHE A 127 2.07 -1.60 19.92
C PHE A 127 0.69 -1.09 19.51
N ILE A 128 0.38 -1.04 18.21
CA ILE A 128 -0.91 -0.52 17.71
C ILE A 128 -2.12 -1.23 18.32
N PRO A 129 -2.16 -2.58 18.44
CA PRO A 129 -3.33 -3.26 19.00
C PRO A 129 -3.59 -2.87 20.46
N THR A 130 -2.55 -2.69 21.28
CA THR A 130 -2.70 -2.25 22.67
C THR A 130 -3.09 -0.78 22.77
N LEU A 131 -2.54 0.08 21.90
CA LEU A 131 -2.94 1.50 21.85
C LEU A 131 -4.39 1.67 21.37
N SER A 132 -4.89 0.79 20.50
CA SER A 132 -6.25 0.88 19.96
C SER A 132 -7.35 0.73 21.01
N GLU A 133 -7.05 0.13 22.16
CA GLU A 133 -8.00 0.03 23.27
C GLU A 133 -8.12 1.35 24.06
N HIS A 134 -7.15 2.25 23.92
CA HIS A 134 -7.01 3.45 24.75
C HIS A 134 -7.16 4.75 23.97
N ILE A 135 -7.07 4.70 22.64
CA ILE A 135 -6.99 5.87 21.77
C ILE A 135 -8.02 5.73 20.64
N ASP A 136 -8.61 6.85 20.25
CA ASP A 136 -9.48 6.94 19.09
C ASP A 136 -8.83 6.38 17.81
N SER A 137 -9.63 5.71 16.97
CA SER A 137 -9.14 5.04 15.77
C SER A 137 -8.48 5.99 14.77
N ASN A 138 -8.96 7.23 14.67
CA ASN A 138 -8.43 8.22 13.75
C ASN A 138 -7.08 8.76 14.25
N ILE A 139 -6.97 9.05 15.55
CA ILE A 139 -5.68 9.42 16.17
C ILE A 139 -4.66 8.28 16.00
N LEU A 140 -5.08 7.03 16.24
CA LEU A 140 -4.24 5.86 16.08
C LEU A 140 -3.75 5.69 14.63
N ALA A 141 -4.65 5.85 13.65
CA ALA A 141 -4.31 5.78 12.22
C ALA A 141 -3.33 6.89 11.82
N ALA A 142 -3.56 8.12 12.28
CA ALA A 142 -2.65 9.25 12.08
C ALA A 142 -1.27 8.95 12.69
N LEU A 143 -1.24 8.52 13.96
CA LEU A 143 -0.01 8.17 14.68
C LEU A 143 0.80 7.11 13.92
N LEU A 144 0.14 6.06 13.43
CA LEU A 144 0.77 4.99 12.66
C LEU A 144 1.40 5.53 11.36
N LEU A 145 0.66 6.33 10.59
CA LEU A 145 1.13 6.88 9.32
C LEU A 145 2.29 7.87 9.52
N TYR A 146 2.23 8.73 10.54
CA TYR A 146 3.35 9.59 10.90
C TYR A 146 4.56 8.79 11.35
N ALA A 147 4.36 7.75 12.17
CA ALA A 147 5.44 6.89 12.62
C ALA A 147 6.10 6.14 11.45
N ILE A 148 5.35 5.77 10.41
CA ILE A 148 5.90 5.22 9.15
C ILE A 148 6.66 6.31 8.37
N ALA A 149 6.22 7.57 8.40
CA ALA A 149 6.89 8.68 7.71
C ALA A 149 8.27 9.01 8.32
N VAL A 150 8.41 8.90 9.65
CA VAL A 150 9.63 9.22 10.40
C VAL A 150 10.90 8.56 9.85
N PRO A 151 11.00 7.23 9.64
CA PRO A 151 12.23 6.62 9.15
C PRO A 151 12.64 7.15 7.78
N PHE A 152 11.69 7.44 6.88
CA PHE A 152 12.00 8.05 5.58
C PHE A 152 12.48 9.50 5.73
N LEU A 153 11.87 10.27 6.64
CA LEU A 153 12.32 11.62 6.95
C LEU A 153 13.75 11.60 7.50
N VAL A 154 14.05 10.71 8.44
CA VAL A 154 15.40 10.52 9.00
C VAL A 154 16.39 10.15 7.90
N VAL A 155 16.04 9.22 7.00
CA VAL A 155 16.90 8.85 5.85
C VAL A 155 17.22 10.07 4.98
N TYR A 156 16.23 10.91 4.67
CA TYR A 156 16.46 12.12 3.90
C TYR A 156 17.32 13.14 4.67
N LEU A 157 17.09 13.33 5.97
CA LEU A 157 17.85 14.26 6.80
C LEU A 157 19.33 13.86 6.90
N VAL A 158 19.61 12.55 7.03
CA VAL A 158 20.97 12.00 7.06
C VAL A 158 21.61 12.00 5.67
N ARG A 159 20.84 11.72 4.62
CA ARG A 159 21.32 11.64 3.23
C ARG A 159 20.47 12.51 2.32
N ARG A 160 20.78 13.82 2.30
CA ARG A 160 20.02 14.83 1.53
C ARG A 160 19.95 14.57 0.01
N TRP A 161 20.87 13.77 -0.53
CA TRP A 161 20.82 13.33 -1.93
C TRP A 161 19.71 12.30 -2.23
N CYS A 162 19.20 11.59 -1.22
CA CYS A 162 18.11 10.62 -1.34
C CYS A 162 16.73 11.30 -1.39
N ARG A 163 16.49 12.13 -2.41
CA ARG A 163 15.23 12.89 -2.55
C ARG A 163 13.98 12.01 -2.57
N TRP A 164 14.08 10.74 -2.97
CA TRP A 164 12.95 9.81 -2.94
C TRP A 164 12.38 9.64 -1.52
N ALA A 165 13.24 9.63 -0.50
CA ALA A 165 12.82 9.40 0.88
C ALA A 165 12.02 10.58 1.43
N LEU A 166 12.36 11.81 1.02
CA LEU A 166 11.56 12.99 1.34
C LEU A 166 10.16 12.89 0.74
N ILE A 167 10.06 12.45 -0.52
CA ILE A 167 8.76 12.29 -1.18
C ILE A 167 7.90 11.29 -0.40
N THR A 168 8.44 10.11 -0.08
CA THR A 168 7.72 9.10 0.71
C THR A 168 7.34 9.61 2.10
N ALA A 169 8.24 10.30 2.80
CA ALA A 169 7.96 10.87 4.11
C ALA A 169 6.84 11.91 4.06
N LEU A 170 6.89 12.83 3.10
CA LEU A 170 5.86 13.84 2.92
C LEU A 170 4.52 13.22 2.55
N VAL A 171 4.49 12.23 1.65
CA VAL A 171 3.25 11.53 1.29
C VAL A 171 2.65 10.80 2.49
N MET A 172 3.44 10.07 3.28
CA MET A 172 2.94 9.36 4.46
C MET A 172 2.48 10.31 5.55
N ALA A 173 3.24 11.38 5.82
CA ALA A 173 2.84 12.41 6.78
C ALA A 173 1.54 13.09 6.35
N PHE A 174 1.43 13.38 5.06
CA PHE A 174 0.23 13.95 4.47
C PHE A 174 -0.97 13.01 4.62
N ILE A 175 -0.86 11.73 4.25
CA ILE A 175 -1.95 10.77 4.43
C ILE A 175 -2.29 10.64 5.92
N GLY A 176 -1.29 10.72 6.81
CA GLY A 176 -1.48 10.76 8.27
C GLY A 176 -2.24 11.99 8.78
N THR A 177 -2.22 13.11 8.06
CA THR A 177 -3.07 14.27 8.40
C THR A 177 -4.56 13.99 8.18
N ILE A 178 -4.92 13.03 7.32
CA ILE A 178 -6.32 12.79 6.94
C ILE A 178 -7.15 12.31 8.13
N PRO A 179 -6.79 11.22 8.83
CA PRO A 179 -7.51 10.81 10.03
C PRO A 179 -7.47 11.91 11.11
N LEU A 180 -6.39 12.69 11.18
CA LEU A 180 -6.28 13.76 12.17
C LEU A 180 -7.28 14.89 11.89
N VAL A 181 -7.48 15.28 10.62
CA VAL A 181 -8.53 16.21 10.23
C VAL A 181 -9.91 15.62 10.53
N GLU A 182 -10.12 14.35 10.17
CA GLU A 182 -11.33 13.54 10.48
C GLU A 182 -11.71 13.62 11.97
N PHE A 183 -10.71 13.57 12.85
CA PHE A 183 -10.90 13.68 14.29
C PHE A 183 -11.38 15.07 14.74
N PHE A 184 -10.88 16.15 14.12
CA PHE A 184 -11.25 17.53 14.52
C PHE A 184 -12.46 18.08 13.76
N THR A 185 -12.79 17.53 12.60
CA THR A 185 -13.87 18.01 11.75
C THR A 185 -14.92 16.93 11.57
N SER A 186 -16.07 17.09 12.21
CA SER A 186 -17.26 16.30 11.91
C SER A 186 -18.03 16.98 10.76
N GLY A 187 -18.03 16.38 9.56
CA GLY A 187 -18.91 16.82 8.46
C GLY A 187 -18.44 16.51 7.05
N ASP A 188 -19.35 16.61 6.08
CA ASP A 188 -19.17 16.28 4.66
C ASP A 188 -18.10 17.12 3.94
N ILE A 189 -17.71 18.24 4.56
CA ILE A 189 -16.68 19.19 4.11
C ILE A 189 -15.29 18.53 4.06
N GLN A 190 -15.07 17.47 4.82
CA GLN A 190 -13.75 16.86 4.96
C GLN A 190 -13.21 16.31 3.63
N GLY A 191 -14.06 15.66 2.84
CA GLY A 191 -13.64 15.03 1.59
C GLY A 191 -13.05 16.03 0.61
N PHE A 192 -13.61 17.25 0.50
CA PHE A 192 -13.01 18.25 -0.38
C PHE A 192 -11.69 18.78 0.16
N ILE A 193 -11.59 19.06 1.47
CA ILE A 193 -10.36 19.57 2.09
C ILE A 193 -9.20 18.62 1.78
N ILE A 194 -9.43 17.32 1.98
CA ILE A 194 -8.43 16.28 1.72
C ILE A 194 -8.01 16.29 0.25
N MET A 195 -8.97 16.30 -0.68
CA MET A 195 -8.67 16.29 -2.11
C MET A 195 -7.89 17.53 -2.55
N PHE A 196 -8.26 18.72 -2.08
CA PHE A 196 -7.49 19.94 -2.36
C PHE A 196 -6.09 19.86 -1.79
N LEU A 197 -5.96 19.39 -0.55
CA LEU A 197 -4.67 19.24 0.11
C LEU A 197 -3.79 18.27 -0.71
N PHE A 198 -4.35 17.16 -1.24
CA PHE A 198 -3.62 16.17 -2.06
C PHE A 198 -3.12 16.76 -3.38
N SER A 199 -3.83 17.74 -3.92
CA SER A 199 -3.40 18.43 -5.15
C SER A 199 -2.15 19.29 -4.94
N LEU A 200 -1.94 19.82 -3.72
CA LEU A 200 -0.90 20.81 -3.44
C LEU A 200 0.53 20.31 -3.71
N PRO A 201 0.98 19.12 -3.26
CA PRO A 201 2.33 18.64 -3.55
C PRO A 201 2.61 18.56 -5.06
N PHE A 202 1.62 18.18 -5.85
CA PHE A 202 1.75 18.07 -7.31
C PHE A 202 1.77 19.45 -7.97
N LEU A 203 0.92 20.39 -7.52
CA LEU A 203 0.97 21.78 -7.97
C LEU A 203 2.32 22.44 -7.65
N VAL A 204 2.81 22.28 -6.41
CA VAL A 204 4.11 22.78 -5.98
C VAL A 204 5.24 22.17 -6.83
N THR A 205 5.19 20.86 -7.10
CA THR A 205 6.16 20.17 -7.96
C THR A 205 6.18 20.72 -9.39
N TYR A 206 5.00 21.02 -9.95
CA TYR A 206 4.88 21.64 -11.27
C TYR A 206 5.35 23.10 -11.30
N ILE A 207 5.01 23.89 -10.27
CA ILE A 207 5.42 25.30 -10.17
C ILE A 207 6.94 25.40 -9.98
N ALA A 208 7.52 24.55 -9.13
CA ALA A 208 8.96 24.51 -8.86
C ALA A 208 9.78 24.11 -10.09
N SER A 209 9.24 23.25 -10.97
CA SER A 209 9.89 22.87 -12.21
C SER A 209 8.87 22.53 -13.29
N LYS A 210 8.76 23.40 -14.30
CA LYS A 210 7.88 23.18 -15.47
C LYS A 210 8.23 21.94 -16.27
N LYS A 211 9.46 21.39 -16.09
CA LYS A 211 9.85 20.09 -16.67
C LYS A 211 8.99 18.94 -16.12
N ASN A 212 8.42 19.09 -14.92
CA ASN A 212 7.53 18.12 -14.28
C ASN A 212 6.06 18.35 -14.68
N TRP A 213 5.79 18.56 -15.96
CA TRP A 213 4.45 18.80 -16.48
C TRP A 213 3.45 17.70 -16.10
N TRP A 214 3.93 16.46 -15.93
CA TRP A 214 3.12 15.31 -15.55
C TRP A 214 2.38 15.51 -14.22
N ALA A 215 2.90 16.35 -13.32
CA ALA A 215 2.30 16.60 -12.01
C ALA A 215 0.96 17.36 -12.12
N LEU A 216 0.68 18.05 -13.24
CA LEU A 216 -0.64 18.65 -13.47
C LEU A 216 -1.76 17.61 -13.55
N ILE A 217 -1.48 16.37 -13.97
CA ILE A 217 -2.50 15.31 -14.10
C ILE A 217 -3.11 14.97 -12.74
N PRO A 218 -2.33 14.47 -11.74
CA PRO A 218 -2.88 14.18 -10.42
C PRO A 218 -3.40 15.45 -9.72
N ALA A 219 -2.72 16.60 -9.88
CA ALA A 219 -3.19 17.87 -9.32
C ALA A 219 -4.61 18.22 -9.80
N GLY A 220 -4.83 18.25 -11.11
CA GLY A 220 -6.12 18.59 -11.70
C GLY A 220 -7.19 17.55 -11.39
N ALA A 221 -6.83 16.27 -11.32
CA ALA A 221 -7.76 15.22 -10.91
C ALA A 221 -8.26 15.43 -9.48
N PHE A 222 -7.34 15.62 -8.52
CA PHE A 222 -7.70 15.85 -7.12
C PHE A 222 -8.50 17.15 -6.93
N ILE A 223 -8.15 18.24 -7.63
CA ILE A 223 -8.93 19.49 -7.61
C ILE A 223 -10.36 19.26 -8.12
N SER A 224 -10.53 18.51 -9.21
CA SER A 224 -11.84 18.26 -9.80
C SER A 224 -12.73 17.43 -8.86
N ILE A 225 -12.17 16.38 -8.26
CA ILE A 225 -12.87 15.55 -7.26
C ILE A 225 -13.21 16.39 -6.03
N GLY A 226 -12.26 17.19 -5.52
CA GLY A 226 -12.50 18.05 -4.37
C GLY A 226 -13.60 19.08 -4.63
N LEU A 227 -13.62 19.71 -5.81
CA LEU A 227 -14.66 20.66 -6.19
C LEU A 227 -16.04 20.02 -6.29
N VAL A 228 -16.12 18.78 -6.78
CA VAL A 228 -17.35 18.00 -6.79
C VAL A 228 -17.84 17.69 -5.38
N VAL A 229 -16.97 17.19 -4.51
CA VAL A 229 -17.33 16.90 -3.11
C VAL A 229 -17.78 18.17 -2.38
N LEU A 230 -17.12 19.31 -2.63
CA LEU A 230 -17.53 20.60 -2.08
C LEU A 230 -18.94 21.00 -2.53
N LEU A 231 -19.23 20.86 -3.83
CA LEU A 231 -20.53 21.25 -4.37
C LEU A 231 -21.65 20.32 -3.91
N ASP A 232 -21.39 19.02 -3.80
CA ASP A 232 -22.33 18.04 -3.25
C ASP A 232 -22.65 18.37 -1.78
N SER A 233 -21.63 18.70 -0.99
CA SER A 233 -21.80 19.13 0.40
C SER A 233 -22.57 20.46 0.54
N LEU A 234 -22.34 21.44 -0.33
CA LEU A 234 -23.00 22.76 -0.26
C LEU A 234 -24.44 22.74 -0.75
N ARG A 235 -24.74 21.91 -1.74
CA ARG A 235 -26.07 21.73 -2.30
C ARG A 235 -26.19 20.27 -2.69
N PRO A 236 -26.80 19.40 -1.87
CA PRO A 236 -27.03 18.00 -2.27
C PRO A 236 -28.06 17.98 -3.41
N ILE A 237 -27.60 17.98 -4.66
CA ILE A 237 -28.47 17.86 -5.83
C ILE A 237 -28.62 16.36 -6.10
N HIS A 238 -29.62 15.75 -5.49
CA HIS A 238 -30.02 14.37 -5.80
C HIS A 238 -30.87 14.27 -7.08
N GLU A 239 -30.89 15.32 -7.91
CA GLU A 239 -31.54 15.29 -9.20
C GLU A 239 -30.68 14.50 -10.18
N TYR A 240 -31.02 13.22 -10.31
CA TYR A 240 -30.70 12.45 -11.51
C TYR A 240 -31.47 13.07 -12.67
N ILE A 241 -30.77 13.29 -13.79
CA ILE A 241 -31.45 13.75 -15.00
C ILE A 241 -32.26 12.54 -15.50
N SER A 242 -33.59 12.59 -15.44
CA SER A 242 -34.42 11.54 -16.01
C SER A 242 -34.88 11.93 -17.42
N ILE A 243 -34.58 11.09 -18.40
CA ILE A 243 -35.17 11.17 -19.74
C ILE A 243 -35.93 9.86 -19.97
N GLY A 244 -37.23 9.87 -19.70
CA GLY A 244 -38.04 8.65 -19.65
C GLY A 244 -37.78 7.83 -18.38
N GLU A 245 -37.63 6.51 -18.53
CA GLU A 245 -37.36 5.58 -17.40
C GLU A 245 -35.87 5.50 -17.02
N TYR A 246 -34.99 6.08 -17.82
CA TYR A 246 -33.56 6.04 -17.57
C TYR A 246 -33.17 7.16 -16.61
N GLN A 247 -32.56 6.79 -15.48
CA GLN A 247 -31.89 7.72 -14.59
C GLN A 247 -30.48 7.92 -15.12
N PHE A 248 -30.24 9.13 -15.59
CA PHE A 248 -28.93 9.53 -15.98
C PHE A 248 -28.28 10.13 -14.70
N GLY A 249 -27.15 9.55 -14.28
CA GLY A 249 -26.22 9.84 -13.19
C GLY A 249 -25.99 11.31 -12.85
N SER A 250 -25.32 11.56 -11.74
CA SER A 250 -25.36 12.89 -11.12
C SER A 250 -24.72 14.01 -11.97
N THR A 251 -25.25 15.23 -11.85
CA THR A 251 -24.64 16.46 -12.39
C THR A 251 -23.16 16.60 -11.97
N TYR A 252 -22.80 16.07 -10.79
CA TYR A 252 -21.43 16.05 -10.27
C TYR A 252 -20.47 15.19 -11.09
N THR A 253 -20.91 14.05 -11.62
CA THR A 253 -20.09 13.19 -12.48
C THR A 253 -19.69 13.95 -13.75
N GLY A 254 -20.64 14.65 -14.38
CA GLY A 254 -20.36 15.50 -15.54
C GLY A 254 -19.36 16.60 -15.23
N LEU A 255 -19.52 17.26 -14.07
CA LEU A 255 -18.59 18.29 -13.62
C LEU A 255 -17.18 17.75 -13.34
N MET A 256 -17.06 16.56 -12.74
CA MET A 256 -15.78 15.88 -12.54
C MET A 256 -15.05 15.67 -13.87
N PHE A 257 -15.75 15.11 -14.86
CA PHE A 257 -15.17 14.87 -16.19
C PHE A 257 -14.83 16.17 -16.91
N LEU A 258 -15.60 17.23 -16.73
CA LEU A 258 -15.25 18.55 -17.25
C LEU A 258 -13.92 19.03 -16.64
N GLY A 259 -13.73 18.87 -15.33
CA GLY A 259 -12.47 19.19 -14.66
C GLY A 259 -11.28 18.37 -15.17
N PHE A 260 -11.47 17.06 -15.41
CA PHE A 260 -10.45 16.21 -16.04
C PHE A 260 -10.14 16.66 -17.47
N SER A 261 -11.17 16.99 -18.26
CA SER A 261 -11.02 17.53 -19.61
C SER A 261 -10.18 18.81 -19.60
N ALA A 262 -10.50 19.77 -18.72
CA ALA A 262 -9.76 21.02 -18.57
C ALA A 262 -8.29 20.78 -18.19
N THR A 263 -8.02 19.79 -17.34
CA THR A 263 -6.66 19.39 -16.93
C THR A 263 -5.83 18.94 -18.15
N PHE A 264 -6.37 18.01 -18.94
CA PHE A 264 -5.70 17.53 -20.14
C PHE A 264 -5.63 18.58 -21.25
N TRP A 265 -6.63 19.45 -21.37
CA TRP A 265 -6.60 20.57 -22.29
C TRP A 265 -5.47 21.54 -21.94
N THR A 266 -5.29 21.85 -20.65
CA THR A 266 -4.18 22.67 -20.16
C THR A 266 -2.83 22.04 -20.50
N LEU A 267 -2.69 20.72 -20.32
CA LEU A 267 -1.49 19.98 -20.75
C LEU A 267 -1.26 20.06 -22.26
N TRP A 268 -2.31 19.98 -23.07
CA TRP A 268 -2.21 20.11 -24.52
C TRP A 268 -1.78 21.51 -24.96
N LEU A 269 -2.12 22.57 -24.21
CA LEU A 269 -1.62 23.93 -24.47
C LEU A 269 -0.11 24.04 -24.24
N LEU A 270 0.46 23.23 -23.33
CA LEU A 270 1.91 23.14 -23.09
C LEU A 270 2.69 22.42 -24.20
N ARG A 271 2.03 21.96 -25.28
CA ARG A 271 2.65 21.20 -26.37
C ARG A 271 3.80 21.93 -27.09
N ARG A 272 3.88 23.25 -26.97
CA ARG A 272 4.96 24.05 -27.57
C ARG A 272 6.30 23.82 -26.86
N SER A 273 6.28 23.52 -25.57
CA SER A 273 7.49 23.32 -24.75
C SER A 273 7.70 21.87 -24.32
N HIS A 274 6.65 21.05 -24.31
CA HIS A 274 6.69 19.66 -23.83
C HIS A 274 5.98 18.71 -24.81
N PRO A 275 6.34 17.41 -24.83
CA PRO A 275 5.74 16.42 -25.73
C PRO A 275 4.34 15.98 -25.27
N THR A 276 3.41 16.92 -25.09
CA THR A 276 2.06 16.71 -24.56
C THR A 276 0.98 16.76 -25.64
N VAL A 277 1.33 16.59 -26.92
CA VAL A 277 0.37 16.60 -28.04
C VAL A 277 -0.71 15.53 -27.88
N TRP A 278 -0.37 14.40 -27.24
CA TRP A 278 -1.30 13.30 -26.94
C TRP A 278 -2.45 13.71 -26.02
N ALA A 279 -2.29 14.76 -25.20
CA ALA A 279 -3.29 15.16 -24.20
C ALA A 279 -4.62 15.66 -24.81
N LYS A 280 -4.65 16.03 -26.10
CA LYS A 280 -5.91 16.39 -26.79
C LYS A 280 -6.93 15.24 -26.82
N TYR A 281 -6.46 14.00 -26.91
CA TYR A 281 -7.34 12.83 -27.02
C TYR A 281 -8.12 12.58 -25.72
N PRO A 282 -7.48 12.45 -24.54
CA PRO A 282 -8.22 12.34 -23.28
C PRO A 282 -9.01 13.61 -22.97
N ALA A 283 -8.53 14.81 -23.32
CA ALA A 283 -9.30 16.04 -23.12
C ALA A 283 -10.66 16.01 -23.84
N ILE A 284 -10.66 15.63 -25.12
CA ILE A 284 -11.90 15.49 -25.91
C ILE A 284 -12.76 14.33 -25.37
N GLY A 285 -12.14 13.20 -25.03
CA GLY A 285 -12.86 12.06 -24.45
C GLY A 285 -13.60 12.42 -23.17
N PHE A 286 -12.93 13.07 -22.22
CA PHE A 286 -13.57 13.55 -20.99
C PHE A 286 -14.58 14.68 -21.25
N LEU A 287 -14.38 15.53 -22.27
CA LEU A 287 -15.39 16.54 -22.63
C LEU A 287 -16.67 15.88 -23.16
N ILE A 288 -16.54 14.86 -24.00
CA ILE A 288 -17.68 14.07 -24.48
C ILE A 288 -18.37 13.40 -23.29
N LEU A 289 -17.62 12.76 -22.38
CA LEU A 289 -18.19 12.15 -21.18
C LEU A 289 -18.87 13.17 -20.25
N ALA A 290 -18.38 14.41 -20.20
CA ALA A 290 -19.00 15.50 -19.45
C ALA A 290 -20.31 15.98 -20.10
N LEU A 291 -20.35 16.11 -21.43
CA LEU A 291 -21.51 16.59 -22.20
C LEU A 291 -22.61 15.53 -22.36
N VAL A 292 -22.19 14.29 -22.63
CA VAL A 292 -23.05 13.10 -22.60
C VAL A 292 -23.40 12.72 -21.15
N GLY A 293 -22.76 13.41 -20.19
CA GLY A 293 -22.84 13.17 -18.77
C GLY A 293 -24.26 12.85 -18.35
N THR A 294 -24.34 11.87 -17.46
CA THR A 294 -25.52 11.30 -16.80
C THR A 294 -25.81 9.83 -17.23
N GLY A 295 -25.86 9.40 -18.49
CA GLY A 295 -26.47 8.06 -18.82
C GLY A 295 -25.70 6.75 -18.60
N PHE A 296 -24.48 6.81 -18.05
CA PHE A 296 -23.50 5.74 -18.25
C PHE A 296 -23.03 5.03 -16.98
N ASP A 297 -23.61 5.25 -15.79
CA ASP A 297 -23.11 4.58 -14.59
C ASP A 297 -23.14 3.04 -14.71
N ASP A 298 -24.17 2.48 -15.38
CA ASP A 298 -24.26 1.05 -15.69
C ASP A 298 -23.31 0.59 -16.81
N PHE A 299 -22.98 1.47 -17.75
CA PHE A 299 -22.20 1.14 -18.94
C PHE A 299 -20.72 1.56 -18.85
N LEU A 300 -20.34 2.35 -17.84
CA LEU A 300 -18.98 2.87 -17.66
C LEU A 300 -17.95 1.75 -17.59
N PRO A 301 -18.16 0.64 -16.84
CA PRO A 301 -17.24 -0.48 -16.84
C PRO A 301 -17.10 -1.11 -18.23
N ALA A 302 -18.21 -1.24 -18.97
CA ALA A 302 -18.22 -1.83 -20.31
C ALA A 302 -17.51 -0.93 -21.34
N VAL A 303 -17.72 0.39 -21.29
CA VAL A 303 -17.05 1.35 -22.18
C VAL A 303 -15.56 1.43 -21.87
N VAL A 304 -15.17 1.48 -20.59
CA VAL A 304 -13.75 1.45 -20.19
C VAL A 304 -13.08 0.15 -20.66
N LEU A 305 -13.72 -1.00 -20.46
CA LEU A 305 -13.22 -2.28 -20.96
C LEU A 305 -13.12 -2.32 -22.48
N LEU A 306 -14.09 -1.75 -23.20
CA LEU A 306 -14.11 -1.67 -24.65
C LEU A 306 -12.98 -0.79 -25.19
N VAL A 307 -12.75 0.38 -24.57
CA VAL A 307 -11.65 1.28 -24.93
C VAL A 307 -10.30 0.65 -24.62
N ILE A 308 -10.13 0.04 -23.44
CA ILE A 308 -8.91 -0.72 -23.09
C ILE A 308 -8.68 -1.84 -24.11
N GLY A 309 -9.73 -2.59 -24.47
CA GLY A 309 -9.69 -3.64 -25.47
C GLY A 309 -9.24 -3.15 -26.85
N ILE A 310 -9.79 -2.03 -27.33
CA ILE A 310 -9.40 -1.40 -28.60
C ILE A 310 -7.94 -0.93 -28.56
N VAL A 311 -7.49 -0.34 -27.46
CA VAL A 311 -6.09 0.11 -27.29
C VAL A 311 -5.13 -1.08 -27.28
N MET A 312 -5.46 -2.16 -26.58
CA MET A 312 -4.66 -3.38 -26.57
C MET A 312 -4.59 -4.04 -27.95
N LEU A 313 -5.73 -4.12 -28.66
CA LEU A 313 -5.80 -4.67 -30.02
C LEU A 313 -4.97 -3.84 -31.00
N SER A 314 -5.16 -2.52 -31.02
CA SER A 314 -4.40 -1.63 -31.89
C SER A 314 -2.90 -1.66 -31.59
N GLY A 315 -2.49 -1.71 -30.32
CA GLY A 315 -1.09 -1.91 -29.91
C GLY A 315 -0.49 -3.22 -30.43
N ALA A 316 -1.25 -4.32 -30.40
CA ALA A 316 -0.82 -5.61 -30.91
C ALA A 316 -0.60 -5.60 -32.45
N PHE A 317 -1.45 -4.88 -33.20
CA PHE A 317 -1.30 -4.77 -34.66
C PHE A 317 -0.16 -3.81 -35.07
N ILE A 318 0.07 -2.74 -34.33
CA ILE A 318 1.13 -1.76 -34.63
C ILE A 318 2.52 -2.35 -34.37
N ASN A 319 2.69 -3.19 -33.35
CA ASN A 319 4.00 -3.75 -33.00
C ASN A 319 4.48 -4.86 -33.97
N LYS A 320 3.58 -5.39 -34.81
CA LYS A 320 3.91 -6.44 -35.80
C LYS A 320 4.74 -5.92 -36.98
N ASN A 321 4.81 -4.61 -37.19
CA ASN A 321 5.51 -3.99 -38.33
C ASN A 321 6.94 -3.51 -38.03
N ILE A 322 7.39 -3.56 -36.76
CA ILE A 322 8.73 -3.06 -36.38
C ILE A 322 9.79 -4.17 -36.37
N THR A 323 9.39 -5.45 -36.31
CA THR A 323 10.33 -6.60 -36.28
C THR A 323 10.70 -7.16 -37.67
N ARG A 324 10.34 -6.50 -38.77
CA ARG A 324 10.72 -6.89 -40.15
C ARG A 324 11.63 -5.87 -40.84
N ARG A 325 12.71 -5.44 -40.18
CA ARG A 325 13.88 -4.90 -40.90
C ARG A 325 14.98 -5.95 -40.83
N PRO A 326 15.33 -6.64 -41.93
CA PRO A 326 16.56 -7.40 -41.98
C PRO A 326 17.73 -6.42 -41.79
N ALA A 327 18.63 -6.74 -40.87
CA ALA A 327 19.89 -6.02 -40.72
C ALA A 327 20.72 -6.19 -42.00
N PRO A 328 21.44 -5.15 -42.46
CA PRO A 328 22.36 -5.25 -43.59
C PRO A 328 23.58 -6.14 -43.28
#